data_AF-A0A9X2GXH5-F1
#
_entry.id   AF-A0A9X2GXH5-F1
#
_cell.length_a   1.000
_cell.length_b   1.000
_cell.length_c   1.000
_cell.angle_alpha   90.00
_cell.angle_beta   90.00
_cell.angle_gamma   90.00
#
_symmetry.space_group_name_H-M   'P 1'
#
loop_
_entity.id
_entity.type
_entity.pdbx_description
1 polymer ?
#
loop_
_entity_poly.entity_id
_entity_poly.type
_entity_poly.pdbx_seq_one_letter_code
_entity_poly.pdbx_strand_id
1 'polypeptide(L)'
;MTLTYTARAGAGRADGAHRPITLISFGYLHQPGERPPAADRVEDVRKRLRDPAAARDGGILDLDGRDPRVQQIVLATPGAAELLDNLTAYAELPAGPRSIAIGCAGGKHRACALVQLLGERLRERGHRVVIDHRHAHLPRVLAPAGDPVDDAADRLQRRALRGYAECMITVIPLLIAALSGAPGPVVIVLAVLFVVALIRWIRLAPLPSGTHR
;
A
#
# COMPACT_ATOMS: atom_id res chain seq x y z
N MET A 1 -51.39 9.98 14.52
CA MET A 1 -50.48 11.14 14.53
C MET A 1 -49.37 10.81 13.52
N THR A 2 -49.58 11.13 12.25
CA THR A 2 -48.72 10.71 11.13
C THR A 2 -48.06 11.96 10.58
N LEU A 3 -46.76 12.13 10.84
CA LEU A 3 -45.98 13.28 10.37
C LEU A 3 -45.66 13.10 8.88
N THR A 4 -46.32 13.86 8.02
CA THR A 4 -46.02 13.94 6.59
C THR A 4 -44.81 14.85 6.39
N TYR A 5 -43.66 14.26 6.05
CA TYR A 5 -42.45 15.00 5.68
C TYR A 5 -42.58 15.50 4.23
N THR A 6 -42.94 16.78 4.06
CA THR A 6 -42.90 17.44 2.75
C THR A 6 -41.46 17.86 2.44
N ALA A 7 -40.76 17.04 1.66
CA ALA A 7 -39.50 17.43 1.04
C ALA A 7 -39.75 18.57 0.04
N ARG A 8 -39.22 19.76 0.35
CA ARG A 8 -39.23 20.90 -0.57
C ARG A 8 -38.25 20.59 -1.70
N ALA A 9 -38.78 20.30 -2.89
CA ALA A 9 -38.00 20.19 -4.12
C ALA A 9 -37.35 21.56 -4.41
N GLY A 10 -36.07 21.70 -4.06
CA GLY A 10 -35.24 22.80 -4.52
C GLY A 10 -34.96 22.61 -6.00
N ALA A 11 -35.61 23.43 -6.83
CA ALA A 11 -35.28 23.60 -8.24
C ALA A 11 -33.85 24.15 -8.37
N GLY A 12 -32.88 23.25 -8.46
CA GLY A 12 -31.49 23.55 -8.81
C GLY A 12 -31.21 23.05 -10.22
N ARG A 13 -30.93 24.01 -11.11
CA ARG A 13 -30.57 23.83 -12.53
C ARG A 13 -29.61 22.66 -12.78
N ALA A 14 -29.74 22.06 -13.95
CA ALA A 14 -28.81 21.10 -14.53
C ALA A 14 -27.41 21.73 -14.76
N ASP A 15 -26.64 21.86 -13.68
CA ASP A 15 -25.22 22.23 -13.68
C ASP A 15 -24.34 21.06 -13.17
N GLY A 16 -24.88 19.84 -13.28
CA GLY A 16 -24.27 18.62 -12.74
C GLY A 16 -23.03 18.12 -13.49
N ALA A 17 -22.75 18.64 -14.67
CA ALA A 17 -21.74 18.09 -15.58
C ALA A 17 -20.31 18.58 -15.32
N HIS A 18 -20.08 19.43 -14.31
CA HIS A 18 -18.76 20.06 -14.16
C HIS A 18 -18.23 20.22 -12.74
N ARG A 19 -18.89 19.70 -11.71
CA ARG A 19 -18.34 19.83 -10.35
C ARG A 19 -17.10 18.95 -10.17
N PRO A 20 -15.99 19.48 -9.62
CA PRO A 20 -14.80 18.70 -9.40
C PRO A 20 -15.02 17.62 -8.33
N ILE A 21 -14.37 16.48 -8.50
CA ILE A 21 -14.30 15.41 -7.52
C ILE A 21 -13.25 15.82 -6.49
N THR A 22 -13.62 15.85 -5.21
CA THR A 22 -12.71 16.16 -4.12
C THR A 22 -12.15 14.89 -3.51
N LEU A 23 -10.83 14.73 -3.50
CA LEU A 23 -10.15 13.61 -2.88
C LEU A 23 -9.42 14.09 -1.63
N ILE A 24 -9.65 13.41 -0.51
CA ILE A 24 -9.13 13.83 0.80
C ILE A 24 -8.27 12.71 1.37
N SER A 25 -7.02 12.98 1.71
CA SER A 25 -6.23 12.06 2.52
C SER A 25 -6.15 12.55 3.96
N PHE A 26 -6.33 11.67 4.93
CA PHE A 26 -6.22 12.02 6.34
C PHE A 26 -5.61 10.90 7.19
N GLY A 27 -5.21 11.27 8.40
CA GLY A 27 -4.72 10.38 9.45
C GLY A 27 -5.71 10.29 10.60
N TYR A 28 -6.15 9.09 10.96
CA TYR A 28 -7.08 8.85 12.08
C TYR A 28 -6.54 9.34 13.42
N LEU A 29 -5.24 9.14 13.68
CA LEU A 29 -4.60 9.50 14.96
C LEU A 29 -4.47 11.02 15.19
N HIS A 30 -4.77 11.82 14.17
CA HIS A 30 -4.80 13.28 14.26
C HIS A 30 -6.23 13.84 14.33
N GLN A 31 -7.25 13.00 14.18
CA GLN A 31 -8.64 13.44 14.24
C GLN A 31 -9.18 13.37 15.67
N PRO A 32 -9.95 14.37 16.12
CA PRO A 32 -10.66 14.29 17.40
C PRO A 32 -11.55 13.04 17.45
N GLY A 33 -11.31 12.17 18.44
CA GLY A 33 -12.05 10.91 18.60
C GLY A 33 -11.88 9.93 17.43
N GLU A 34 -10.81 10.04 16.64
CA GLU A 34 -10.54 9.22 15.45
C GLU A 34 -11.71 9.20 14.44
N ARG A 35 -12.47 10.29 14.36
CA ARG A 35 -13.59 10.39 13.42
C ARG A 35 -13.10 10.77 12.02
N PRO A 36 -13.55 10.10 10.95
CA PRO A 36 -13.20 10.51 9.60
C PRO A 36 -13.82 11.87 9.23
N PRO A 37 -13.26 12.58 8.25
CA PRO A 37 -13.87 13.78 7.70
C PRO A 37 -15.19 13.45 7.00
N ALA A 38 -16.09 14.43 6.92
CA ALA A 38 -17.29 14.31 6.11
C ALA A 38 -16.90 14.18 4.62
N ALA A 39 -17.30 13.06 4.01
CA ALA A 39 -17.18 12.78 2.59
C ALA A 39 -18.31 11.82 2.19
N ASP A 40 -18.64 11.76 0.90
CA ASP A 40 -19.68 10.84 0.39
C ASP A 40 -19.25 9.38 0.55
N ARG A 41 -17.94 9.13 0.44
CA ARG A 41 -17.32 7.84 0.73
C ARG A 41 -16.04 8.02 1.54
N VAL A 42 -15.87 7.18 2.56
CA VAL A 42 -14.66 7.12 3.39
C VAL A 42 -14.10 5.71 3.35
N GLU A 43 -12.84 5.56 2.97
CA GLU A 43 -12.11 4.30 3.00
C GLU A 43 -11.05 4.30 4.11
N ASP A 44 -11.16 3.35 5.05
CA ASP A 44 -10.15 3.10 6.08
C ASP A 44 -9.18 2.00 5.60
N VAL A 45 -7.92 2.38 5.38
CA VAL A 45 -6.88 1.47 4.89
C VAL A 45 -5.92 1.00 5.98
N ARG A 46 -6.15 1.34 7.26
CA ARG A 46 -5.24 1.03 8.38
C ARG A 46 -4.89 -0.46 8.48
N LYS A 47 -5.90 -1.34 8.34
CA LYS A 47 -5.75 -2.80 8.42
C LYS A 47 -5.65 -3.50 7.06
N ARG A 48 -5.91 -2.78 5.98
CA ARG A 48 -5.99 -3.35 4.63
C ARG A 48 -4.66 -3.27 3.89
N LEU A 49 -3.86 -2.24 4.18
CA LEU A 49 -2.61 -1.99 3.49
C LEU A 49 -1.44 -1.95 4.45
N ARG A 50 -0.32 -2.56 4.05
CA ARG A 50 0.94 -2.63 4.79
C ARG A 50 1.49 -1.24 5.10
N ASP A 51 1.95 -1.03 6.33
CA ASP A 51 2.71 0.17 6.69
C ASP A 51 4.06 0.21 5.93
N PRO A 52 4.36 1.27 5.16
CA PRO A 52 5.68 1.49 4.55
C PRO A 52 6.84 1.48 5.55
N ALA A 53 6.57 1.61 6.86
CA ALA A 53 7.54 1.37 7.93
C ALA A 53 8.21 0.00 7.89
N ALA A 54 7.58 -1.01 7.28
CA ALA A 54 8.19 -2.32 7.08
C ALA A 54 9.40 -2.30 6.13
N ALA A 55 9.49 -1.32 5.22
CA ALA A 55 10.56 -1.26 4.24
C ALA A 55 11.92 -0.82 4.80
N ARG A 56 11.95 -0.18 6.00
CA ARG A 56 13.08 0.32 6.84
C ARG A 56 14.35 0.92 6.20
N ASP A 57 14.55 0.82 4.90
CA ASP A 57 15.77 1.17 4.20
C ASP A 57 15.53 2.38 3.27
N GLY A 58 16.48 3.33 3.25
CA GLY A 58 16.57 4.37 2.23
C GLY A 58 15.74 5.65 2.45
N GLY A 59 15.45 6.04 3.69
CA GLY A 59 14.85 7.34 4.04
C GLY A 59 13.35 7.47 3.75
N ILE A 60 12.67 6.37 3.44
CA ILE A 60 11.26 6.36 3.00
C ILE A 60 10.28 6.93 4.05
N LEU A 61 10.64 6.86 5.33
CA LEU A 61 9.79 7.30 6.44
C LEU A 61 9.71 8.83 6.54
N ASP A 62 10.72 9.52 6.03
CA ASP A 62 10.78 10.97 6.01
C ASP A 62 9.97 11.54 4.83
N LEU A 63 9.84 10.77 3.75
CA LEU A 63 9.03 11.08 2.58
C LEU A 63 7.52 11.00 2.88
N ASP A 64 6.69 11.63 2.04
CA ASP A 64 5.24 11.53 2.10
C ASP A 64 4.67 10.80 0.87
N GLY A 65 3.37 10.54 0.85
CA GLY A 65 2.71 9.83 -0.25
C GLY A 65 2.69 10.56 -1.60
N ARG A 66 3.24 11.79 -1.70
CA ARG A 66 3.44 12.46 -2.99
C ARG A 66 4.70 11.94 -3.70
N ASP A 67 5.64 11.39 -2.93
CA ASP A 67 6.86 10.83 -3.50
C ASP A 67 6.56 9.51 -4.24
N PRO A 68 7.00 9.37 -5.51
CA PRO A 68 6.79 8.16 -6.29
C PRO A 68 7.28 6.87 -5.62
N ARG A 69 8.35 6.94 -4.82
CA ARG A 69 8.89 5.76 -4.09
C ARG A 69 7.89 5.26 -3.05
N VAL A 70 7.22 6.18 -2.34
CA VAL A 70 6.17 5.84 -1.38
C VAL A 70 4.95 5.27 -2.11
N GLN A 71 4.57 5.87 -3.24
CA GLN A 71 3.45 5.40 -4.04
C GLN A 71 3.68 3.97 -4.55
N GLN A 72 4.87 3.66 -5.05
CA GLN A 72 5.23 2.31 -5.49
C GLN A 72 5.13 1.28 -4.37
N ILE A 73 5.61 1.59 -3.16
CA ILE A 73 5.52 0.68 -2.01
C ILE A 73 4.07 0.43 -1.61
N VAL A 74 3.25 1.48 -1.59
CA VAL A 74 1.83 1.38 -1.25
C VAL A 74 1.09 0.56 -2.33
N LEU A 75 1.35 0.82 -3.61
CA LEU A 75 0.73 0.13 -4.73
C LEU A 75 1.14 -1.35 -4.82
N ALA A 76 2.37 -1.70 -4.42
CA ALA A 76 2.84 -3.08 -4.35
C ALA A 76 2.20 -3.90 -3.22
N THR A 77 1.35 -3.29 -2.39
CA THR A 77 0.61 -4.00 -1.35
C THR A 77 -0.58 -4.74 -1.97
N PRO A 78 -0.79 -6.03 -1.64
CA PRO A 78 -1.97 -6.77 -2.11
C PRO A 78 -3.28 -6.03 -1.79
N GLY A 79 -4.17 -5.90 -2.78
CA GLY A 79 -5.44 -5.19 -2.62
C GLY A 79 -5.40 -3.69 -2.91
N ALA A 80 -4.21 -3.07 -3.06
CA ALA A 80 -4.11 -1.64 -3.32
C ALA A 80 -4.60 -1.26 -4.73
N ALA A 81 -4.22 -2.04 -5.74
CA ALA A 81 -4.63 -1.81 -7.13
C ALA A 81 -6.14 -2.01 -7.30
N GLU A 82 -6.69 -3.08 -6.72
CA GLU A 82 -8.11 -3.39 -6.75
C GLU A 82 -8.93 -2.31 -6.02
N LEU A 83 -8.41 -1.76 -4.92
CA LEU A 83 -9.03 -0.63 -4.24
C LEU A 83 -9.09 0.60 -5.14
N LEU A 84 -7.99 0.94 -5.84
CA LEU A 84 -7.96 2.06 -6.78
C LEU A 84 -8.93 1.86 -7.95
N ASP A 85 -9.01 0.64 -8.50
CA ASP A 85 -9.96 0.31 -9.56
C ASP A 85 -11.41 0.53 -9.10
N ASN A 86 -11.75 0.02 -7.91
CA ASN A 86 -13.09 0.16 -7.33
C ASN A 86 -13.45 1.62 -7.03
N LEU A 87 -12.50 2.41 -6.52
CA LEU A 87 -12.71 3.82 -6.24
C LEU A 87 -12.85 4.64 -7.53
N THR A 88 -12.09 4.29 -8.57
CA THR A 88 -12.20 4.92 -9.90
C THR A 88 -13.58 4.66 -10.48
N ALA A 89 -14.02 3.39 -10.51
CA ALA A 89 -15.35 3.03 -11.02
C ALA A 89 -16.47 3.70 -10.22
N TYR A 90 -16.32 3.83 -8.90
CA TYR A 90 -17.27 4.54 -8.05
C TYR A 90 -17.33 6.04 -8.36
N ALA A 91 -16.18 6.68 -8.61
CA ALA A 91 -16.09 8.09 -8.97
C ALA A 91 -16.72 8.42 -10.33
N GLU A 92 -16.72 7.45 -11.26
CA GLU A 92 -17.25 7.59 -12.62
C GLU A 92 -18.77 7.36 -12.73
N LEU A 93 -19.45 6.99 -11.64
CA LEU A 93 -20.89 6.77 -11.67
C LEU A 93 -21.65 8.06 -12.10
N PRO A 94 -22.78 7.96 -12.83
CA PRO A 94 -23.54 9.13 -13.29
C PRO A 94 -24.02 10.07 -12.18
N ALA A 95 -24.29 9.52 -10.99
CA ALA A 95 -24.57 10.25 -9.75
C ALA A 95 -23.41 10.12 -8.75
N GLY A 96 -22.19 10.02 -9.27
CA GLY A 96 -20.97 9.71 -8.54
C GLY A 96 -20.67 10.69 -7.41
N PRO A 97 -19.79 10.29 -6.48
CA PRO A 97 -19.45 11.08 -5.31
C PRO A 97 -18.86 12.42 -5.70
N ARG A 98 -19.14 13.44 -4.89
CA ARG A 98 -18.47 14.73 -4.96
C ARG A 98 -17.21 14.73 -4.11
N SER A 99 -17.11 13.81 -3.16
CA SER A 99 -16.01 13.71 -2.21
C SER A 99 -15.70 12.25 -1.83
N ILE A 100 -14.41 11.88 -1.91
CA ILE A 100 -13.89 10.59 -1.45
C ILE A 100 -12.76 10.87 -0.47
N ALA A 101 -12.85 10.33 0.74
CA ALA A 101 -11.80 10.41 1.74
C ALA A 101 -11.12 9.05 1.93
N ILE A 102 -9.80 9.03 2.00
CA ILE A 102 -9.00 7.86 2.33
C ILE A 102 -8.23 8.14 3.61
N GLY A 103 -8.36 7.25 4.59
CA GLY A 103 -7.77 7.39 5.91
C GLY A 103 -6.78 6.28 6.22
N CYS A 104 -5.60 6.65 6.73
CA CYS A 104 -4.66 5.71 7.37
C CYS A 104 -4.33 6.18 8.79
N ALA A 105 -3.36 5.57 9.48
CA ALA A 105 -3.05 5.93 10.87
C ALA A 105 -2.60 7.40 11.00
N GLY A 106 -1.49 7.76 10.34
CA GLY A 106 -0.92 9.12 10.40
C GLY A 106 -1.27 10.02 9.21
N GLY A 107 -1.84 9.50 8.13
CA GLY A 107 -2.20 10.28 6.93
C GLY A 107 -1.02 10.66 6.02
N LYS A 108 0.23 10.46 6.46
CA LYS A 108 1.45 10.83 5.73
C LYS A 108 1.75 9.97 4.50
N HIS A 109 1.60 8.65 4.59
CA HIS A 109 2.05 7.72 3.54
C HIS A 109 0.89 7.10 2.75
N ARG A 110 0.30 6.01 3.27
CA ARG A 110 -0.72 5.19 2.56
C ARG A 110 -1.88 6.02 1.98
N ALA A 111 -2.55 6.80 2.82
CA ALA A 111 -3.69 7.61 2.40
C ALA A 111 -3.30 8.68 1.37
N CYS A 112 -2.18 9.38 1.62
CA CYS A 112 -1.65 10.40 0.72
C CYS A 112 -1.33 9.81 -0.67
N ALA A 113 -0.63 8.67 -0.70
CA ALA A 113 -0.25 7.97 -1.92
C ALA A 113 -1.46 7.51 -2.73
N LEU A 114 -2.43 6.86 -2.10
CA LEU A 114 -3.64 6.42 -2.79
C LEU A 114 -4.45 7.58 -3.38
N VAL A 115 -4.56 8.69 -2.65
CA VAL A 115 -5.26 9.89 -3.14
C VAL A 115 -4.53 10.51 -4.33
N GLN A 116 -3.19 10.51 -4.34
CA GLN A 116 -2.41 10.98 -5.49
C GLN A 116 -2.64 10.08 -6.72
N LEU A 117 -2.50 8.77 -6.56
CA LEU A 117 -2.71 7.79 -7.64
C LEU A 117 -4.14 7.83 -8.19
N LEU A 118 -5.15 7.89 -7.31
CA LEU A 118 -6.54 8.01 -7.72
C LEU A 118 -6.80 9.34 -8.46
N GLY A 119 -6.22 10.43 -7.98
CA GLY A 119 -6.37 11.74 -8.58
C GLY A 119 -5.74 11.85 -9.96
N GLU A 120 -4.57 11.26 -10.16
CA GLU A 120 -3.93 11.13 -11.47
C GLU A 120 -4.81 10.34 -12.43
N ARG A 121 -5.26 9.14 -12.03
CA ARG A 121 -6.09 8.27 -12.86
C ARG A 121 -7.41 8.91 -13.27
N LEU A 122 -8.05 9.68 -12.38
CA LEU A 122 -9.28 10.39 -12.70
C LEU A 122 -9.02 11.59 -13.63
N ARG A 123 -7.89 12.29 -13.49
CA ARG A 123 -7.51 13.38 -14.40
C ARG A 123 -7.24 12.86 -15.81
N GLU A 124 -6.55 11.74 -15.95
CA GLU A 124 -6.30 11.08 -17.23
C GLU A 124 -7.61 10.70 -17.95
N ARG A 125 -8.66 10.41 -17.17
CA ARG A 125 -10.01 10.09 -17.65
C ARG A 125 -10.90 11.32 -17.89
N GLY A 126 -10.33 12.53 -17.77
CA GLY A 126 -10.99 13.79 -18.08
C GLY A 126 -11.77 14.42 -16.91
N HIS A 127 -11.69 13.86 -15.70
CA HIS A 127 -12.34 14.45 -14.53
C HIS A 127 -11.55 15.62 -13.96
N ARG A 128 -12.26 16.62 -13.45
CA ARG A 128 -11.66 17.67 -12.63
C ARG A 128 -11.51 17.18 -11.20
N VAL A 129 -10.28 17.20 -10.68
CA VAL A 129 -9.97 16.65 -9.35
C VAL A 129 -9.29 17.69 -8.48
N VAL A 130 -9.85 17.90 -7.28
CA VAL A 130 -9.25 18.68 -6.19
C VAL A 130 -8.72 17.72 -5.15
N ILE A 131 -7.47 17.89 -4.72
CA ILE A 131 -6.82 17.03 -3.73
C ILE A 131 -6.54 17.82 -2.45
N ASP A 132 -6.96 17.28 -1.30
CA ASP A 132 -6.70 17.82 0.04
C ASP A 132 -5.92 16.81 0.89
N HIS A 133 -4.69 17.15 1.25
CA HIS A 133 -3.85 16.33 2.12
C HIS A 133 -3.76 16.91 3.52
N ARG A 134 -4.72 16.54 4.39
CA ARG A 134 -4.86 17.15 5.71
C ARG A 134 -3.66 16.97 6.62
N HIS A 135 -3.03 15.79 6.60
CA HIS A 135 -1.99 15.43 7.57
C HIS A 135 -0.67 14.98 6.92
N ALA A 136 -0.50 15.16 5.60
CA ALA A 136 0.73 14.73 4.93
C ALA A 136 1.99 15.46 5.40
N HIS A 137 1.83 16.70 5.85
CA HIS A 137 2.89 17.57 6.34
C HIS A 137 3.26 17.30 7.83
N LEU A 138 2.47 16.50 8.54
CA LEU A 138 2.68 16.24 9.96
C LEU A 138 3.74 15.14 10.16
N PRO A 139 4.44 15.13 11.31
CA PRO A 139 5.34 14.04 11.66
C PRO A 139 4.59 12.72 11.76
N ARG A 140 5.28 11.61 11.51
CA ARG A 140 4.69 10.28 11.59
C ARG A 140 4.27 9.98 13.03
N VAL A 141 2.97 9.76 13.24
CA VAL A 141 2.44 9.27 14.51
C VAL A 141 2.36 7.75 14.48
N LEU A 142 2.92 7.13 15.52
CA LEU A 142 2.85 5.70 15.77
C LEU A 142 1.67 5.41 16.67
N ALA A 143 0.82 4.44 16.28
CA ALA A 143 -0.03 3.78 17.26
C ALA A 143 0.87 3.04 18.27
N PRO A 144 0.49 2.93 19.55
CA PRO A 144 1.20 2.08 20.51
C PRO A 144 1.29 0.64 19.96
N ALA A 145 2.42 -0.01 20.22
CA ALA A 145 3.02 -1.09 19.42
C ALA A 145 2.11 -2.15 18.78
N GLY A 146 2.33 -2.38 17.48
CA GLY A 146 2.14 -3.65 16.78
C GLY A 146 0.73 -3.96 16.30
N ASP A 147 0.35 -3.49 15.10
CA ASP A 147 -0.80 -4.09 14.39
C ASP A 147 -0.39 -5.49 13.90
N PRO A 148 -1.07 -6.57 14.31
CA PRO A 148 -0.76 -7.95 13.90
C PRO A 148 -0.72 -8.14 12.37
N VAL A 149 -1.45 -7.30 11.63
CA VAL A 149 -1.51 -7.37 10.16
C VAL A 149 -0.21 -6.91 9.52
N ASP A 150 0.40 -5.83 10.02
CA ASP A 150 1.67 -5.31 9.52
C ASP A 150 2.79 -6.35 9.76
N ASP A 151 2.79 -6.96 10.94
CA ASP A 151 3.71 -8.01 11.34
C ASP A 151 3.60 -9.27 10.47
N ALA A 152 2.38 -9.71 10.14
CA ALA A 152 2.16 -10.89 9.33
C ALA A 152 2.56 -10.66 7.86
N ALA A 153 2.18 -9.51 7.29
CA ALA A 153 2.55 -9.14 5.94
C ALA A 153 4.09 -9.01 5.81
N ASP A 154 4.73 -8.39 6.79
CA ASP A 154 6.19 -8.23 6.88
C ASP A 154 6.91 -9.59 6.98
N ARG A 155 6.37 -10.53 7.78
CA ARG A 155 6.85 -11.92 7.82
C ARG A 155 6.73 -12.64 6.46
N LEU A 156 5.61 -12.49 5.75
CA LEU A 156 5.38 -13.13 4.45
C LEU A 156 6.32 -12.57 3.36
N GLN A 157 6.51 -11.25 3.32
CA GLN A 157 7.44 -10.60 2.38
C GLN A 157 8.88 -11.03 2.64
N ARG A 158 9.30 -11.08 3.91
CA ARG A 158 10.61 -11.62 4.29
C ARG A 158 10.78 -13.08 3.90
N ARG A 159 9.72 -13.90 3.98
CA ARG A 159 9.74 -15.28 3.48
C ARG A 159 9.86 -15.32 1.96
N ALA A 160 9.11 -14.50 1.23
CA ALA A 160 9.16 -14.44 -0.23
C ALA A 160 10.53 -13.95 -0.76
N LEU A 161 11.08 -12.88 -0.17
CA LEU A 161 12.40 -12.36 -0.51
C LEU A 161 13.53 -13.35 -0.15
N ARG A 162 13.39 -14.10 0.94
CA ARG A 162 14.29 -15.24 1.24
C ARG A 162 14.18 -16.32 0.18
N GLY A 163 12.97 -16.74 -0.19
CA GLY A 163 12.77 -17.73 -1.26
C GLY A 163 13.33 -17.28 -2.61
N TYR A 164 13.22 -15.98 -2.93
CA TYR A 164 13.82 -15.41 -4.13
C TYR A 164 15.35 -15.41 -4.07
N ALA A 165 15.94 -15.04 -2.93
CA ALA A 165 17.39 -15.13 -2.71
C ALA A 165 17.88 -16.59 -2.76
N GLU A 166 17.13 -17.54 -2.19
CA GLU A 166 17.38 -18.99 -2.26
C GLU A 166 17.39 -19.49 -3.71
N CYS A 167 16.44 -19.04 -4.54
CA CYS A 167 16.38 -19.37 -5.96
C CYS A 167 17.54 -18.73 -6.76
N MET A 168 17.90 -17.49 -6.45
CA MET A 168 19.01 -16.80 -7.12
C MET A 168 20.37 -17.44 -6.78
N ILE A 169 20.59 -17.87 -5.53
CA ILE A 169 21.82 -18.56 -5.11
C ILE A 169 21.96 -19.94 -5.76
N THR A 170 20.84 -20.63 -6.05
CA THR A 170 20.84 -21.95 -6.71
C THR A 170 20.95 -21.86 -8.23
N VAL A 171 20.19 -20.95 -8.85
CA VAL A 171 19.98 -20.93 -10.30
C VAL A 171 21.08 -20.15 -11.02
N ILE A 172 21.58 -19.04 -10.46
CA ILE A 172 22.58 -18.20 -11.11
C ILE A 172 23.90 -18.93 -11.34
N PRO A 173 24.49 -19.65 -10.36
CA PRO A 173 25.77 -20.34 -10.59
C PRO A 173 25.65 -21.48 -11.62
N LEU A 174 24.51 -22.18 -11.64
CA LEU A 174 24.24 -23.24 -12.61
C LEU A 174 24.10 -22.67 -14.03
N LEU A 175 23.41 -21.53 -14.17
CA LEU A 175 23.33 -20.79 -15.43
C LEU A 175 24.70 -20.26 -15.88
N ILE A 176 25.49 -19.69 -14.98
CA ILE A 176 26.85 -19.22 -15.29
C ILE A 176 27.73 -20.39 -15.72
N ALA A 177 27.68 -21.53 -15.03
CA ALA A 177 28.44 -22.73 -15.40
C ALA A 177 28.02 -23.29 -16.76
N ALA A 178 26.71 -23.33 -17.04
CA ALA A 178 26.17 -23.79 -18.32
C ALA A 178 26.50 -22.85 -19.49
N LEU A 179 26.51 -21.53 -19.24
CA LEU A 179 26.81 -20.52 -20.27
C LEU A 179 28.31 -20.29 -20.51
N SER A 180 29.18 -20.62 -19.54
CA SER A 180 30.63 -20.37 -19.62
C SER A 180 31.46 -21.53 -20.18
N GLY A 181 30.85 -22.68 -20.48
CA GLY A 181 31.58 -23.85 -21.01
C GLY A 181 32.69 -24.35 -20.07
N ALA A 182 32.54 -24.12 -18.77
CA ALA A 182 33.61 -24.29 -17.79
C ALA A 182 34.05 -25.77 -17.69
N PRO A 183 35.36 -26.04 -17.60
CA PRO A 183 35.86 -27.41 -17.45
C PRO A 183 35.38 -28.01 -16.12
N GLY A 184 35.08 -29.31 -16.13
CA GLY A 184 34.51 -30.08 -15.00
C GLY A 184 34.99 -29.73 -13.58
N PRO A 185 36.30 -29.52 -13.30
CA PRO A 185 36.75 -29.16 -11.95
C PRO A 185 36.20 -27.83 -11.42
N VAL A 186 35.91 -26.84 -12.26
CA VAL A 186 35.36 -25.54 -11.83
C VAL A 186 33.92 -25.68 -11.39
N VAL A 187 33.15 -26.53 -12.07
CA VAL A 187 31.76 -26.86 -11.72
C VAL A 187 31.70 -27.55 -10.35
N ILE A 188 32.65 -28.44 -10.08
CA ILE A 188 32.74 -29.15 -8.79
C ILE A 188 33.02 -28.19 -7.64
N VAL A 189 33.97 -27.25 -7.80
CA VAL A 189 34.30 -26.27 -6.75
C VAL A 189 33.10 -25.35 -6.45
N LEU A 190 32.40 -24.87 -7.49
CA LEU A 190 31.21 -24.04 -7.31
C LEU A 190 30.08 -24.81 -6.62
N ALA A 191 29.87 -26.09 -6.98
CA ALA A 191 28.90 -26.96 -6.32
C ALA A 191 29.25 -27.22 -4.84
N VAL A 192 30.53 -27.40 -4.50
CA VAL A 192 30.97 -27.60 -3.10
C VAL A 192 30.78 -26.33 -2.27
N LEU A 193 31.18 -25.16 -2.79
CA LEU A 193 30.96 -23.88 -2.11
C LEU A 193 29.45 -23.60 -1.90
N PHE A 194 28.63 -23.99 -2.87
CA PHE A 194 27.18 -23.94 -2.77
C PHE A 194 26.63 -24.83 -1.64
N VAL A 195 27.07 -26.09 -1.54
CA VAL A 195 26.65 -27.01 -0.47
C VAL A 195 27.10 -26.50 0.91
N VAL A 196 28.30 -25.93 1.03
CA VAL A 196 28.80 -25.36 2.29
C VAL A 196 27.99 -24.14 2.71
N ALA A 197 27.64 -23.26 1.77
CA ALA A 197 26.77 -22.11 2.04
C ALA A 197 25.37 -22.55 2.48
N LEU A 198 24.81 -23.59 1.84
CA LEU A 198 23.51 -24.17 2.20
C LEU A 198 23.51 -24.76 3.62
N ILE A 199 24.53 -25.56 3.98
CA ILE A 199 24.65 -26.18 5.31
C ILE A 199 24.80 -25.11 6.39
N ARG A 200 25.64 -24.09 6.16
CA ARG A 200 25.83 -22.98 7.11
C ARG A 200 24.53 -22.21 7.33
N TRP A 201 23.74 -22.03 6.28
CA TRP A 201 22.44 -21.38 6.36
C TRP A 201 21.40 -22.21 7.13
N ILE A 202 21.28 -23.52 6.87
CA ILE A 202 20.39 -24.43 7.61
C ILE A 202 20.68 -24.37 9.12
N ARG A 203 21.96 -24.29 9.51
CA ARG A 203 22.37 -24.21 10.92
C ARG A 203 22.10 -22.87 11.60
N LEU A 204 21.95 -21.79 10.82
CA LEU A 204 21.71 -20.45 11.33
C LEU A 204 20.24 -20.00 11.21
N ALA A 205 19.40 -20.78 10.53
CA ALA A 205 17.98 -20.54 10.44
C ALA A 205 17.30 -20.78 11.80
N PRO A 206 16.53 -19.82 12.35
CA PRO A 206 15.79 -20.03 13.58
C PRO A 206 14.73 -21.12 13.37
N LEU A 207 14.72 -22.13 14.24
CA LEU A 207 13.69 -23.17 14.20
C LEU A 207 12.30 -22.56 14.45
N PRO A 208 11.25 -23.05 13.77
CA PRO A 208 9.90 -22.58 14.00
C PRO A 208 9.51 -22.86 15.46
N SER A 209 9.34 -21.80 16.25
CA SER A 209 8.68 -21.90 17.55
C SER A 209 7.21 -22.25 17.29
N GLY A 210 6.87 -23.52 17.46
CA GLY A 210 5.48 -23.98 17.41
C GLY A 210 4.69 -23.33 18.54
N THR A 211 3.81 -22.40 18.21
CA THR A 211 2.79 -21.94 19.14
C THR A 211 1.59 -22.87 19.02
N HIS A 212 1.54 -23.86 19.91
CA HIS A 212 0.28 -24.41 20.39
C HIS A 212 -0.45 -23.31 21.17
N ARG A 213 -1.60 -22.86 20.67
CA ARG A 213 -2.87 -22.73 21.39
C ARG A 213 -3.95 -22.15 20.48
#